data_AF-A0AB39W0H1-F1
#
_entry.id   AF-A0AB39W0H1-F1
#
_cell.length_a   1.000
_cell.length_b   1.000
_cell.length_c   1.000
_cell.angle_alpha   90.00
_cell.angle_beta   90.00
_cell.angle_gamma   90.00
#
_symmetry.space_group_name_H-M   'P 1'
#
loop_
_entity.id
_entity.type
_entity.pdbx_description
1 polymer ?
#
loop_
_entity_poly.entity_id
_entity_poly.type
_entity_poly.pdbx_seq_one_letter_code
_entity_poly.pdbx_strand_id
1 'polypeptide(L)'
;MKKKQLLLSLSLALIIVFSILFQSLHTYEHFVKQFSQTECHHKYNVTHTEITHQHHNFDDCKVCHFTFGSYVSPTQFAYKLDSNYKLIPYFFEKGETVISFSGSLYSHRGPPTLIV
;
A
#
# COMPACT_ATOMS: atom_id res chain seq x y z
N MET A 1 16.07 6.07 9.73
CA MET A 1 14.67 5.60 9.61
C MET A 1 14.19 5.55 8.15
N LYS A 2 14.43 6.59 7.34
CA LYS A 2 13.96 6.66 5.93
C LYS A 2 14.42 5.53 5.00
N LYS A 3 15.68 5.07 5.09
CA LYS A 3 16.20 3.99 4.20
C LYS A 3 15.53 2.62 4.43
N LYS A 4 15.26 2.27 5.70
CA LYS A 4 14.57 1.02 6.04
C LYS A 4 13.11 1.05 5.58
N GLN A 5 12.44 2.19 5.74
CA GLN A 5 11.08 2.40 5.24
C GLN A 5 11.01 2.35 3.71
N LEU A 6 11.99 2.93 3.01
CA LEU A 6 12.10 2.86 1.56
C LEU A 6 12.24 1.41 1.08
N LEU A 7 13.14 0.63 1.69
CA LEU A 7 13.32 -0.79 1.36
C LEU A 7 12.04 -1.60 1.60
N LEU A 8 11.35 -1.35 2.72
CA LEU A 8 10.10 -2.04 3.04
C LEU A 8 8.96 -1.67 2.06
N SER A 9 8.87 -0.40 1.68
CA SER A 9 7.91 0.06 0.66
C SER A 9 8.20 -0.55 -0.71
N LEU A 10 9.47 -0.62 -1.10
CA LEU A 10 9.88 -1.21 -2.37
C LEU A 10 9.62 -2.72 -2.38
N SER A 11 9.95 -3.43 -1.30
CA SER A 11 9.66 -4.86 -1.20
C SER A 11 8.17 -5.14 -1.27
N LEU A 12 7.34 -4.30 -0.64
CA LEU A 12 5.89 -4.47 -0.68
C LEU A 12 5.36 -4.28 -2.11
N ALA A 13 5.83 -3.25 -2.82
CA ALA A 13 5.45 -3.02 -4.22
C ALA A 13 5.86 -4.21 -5.11
N LEU A 14 7.07 -4.74 -4.94
CA LEU A 14 7.55 -5.91 -5.68
C LEU A 14 6.70 -7.16 -5.41
N ILE A 15 6.33 -7.41 -4.15
CA ILE A 15 5.47 -8.54 -3.79
C ILE A 15 4.10 -8.44 -4.46
N ILE A 16 3.51 -7.24 -4.49
CA ILE A 16 2.22 -7.00 -5.15
C ILE A 16 2.33 -7.30 -6.64
N VAL A 17 3.33 -6.73 -7.32
CA VAL A 17 3.55 -6.95 -8.75
C VAL A 17 3.80 -8.43 -9.05
N PHE A 18 4.65 -9.10 -8.25
CA PHE A 18 4.92 -10.52 -8.38
C PHE A 18 3.63 -11.36 -8.23
N SER A 19 2.77 -11.03 -7.26
CA SER A 19 1.52 -11.75 -7.01
C SER A 19 0.57 -11.68 -8.22
N ILE A 20 0.46 -10.51 -8.86
CA ILE A 20 -0.37 -10.30 -10.05
C ILE A 20 0.19 -11.07 -11.26
N LEU A 21 1.51 -11.00 -11.48
CA LEU A 21 2.16 -11.68 -12.60
C LEU A 21 2.13 -13.20 -12.45
N PHE A 22 2.35 -13.71 -11.23
CA PHE A 22 2.35 -15.14 -10.96
C PHE A 22 0.99 -15.79 -11.23
N GLN A 23 -0.11 -15.15 -10.82
CA GLN A 23 -1.47 -15.60 -11.16
C GLN A 23 -1.72 -15.65 -12.67
N SER A 24 -1.17 -14.68 -13.41
CA SER A 24 -1.29 -14.61 -14.86
C SER A 24 -0.55 -15.76 -15.55
N LEU A 25 0.67 -16.07 -15.10
CA LEU A 25 1.45 -17.21 -15.61
C LEU A 25 0.81 -18.56 -15.25
N HIS A 26 0.27 -18.71 -14.05
CA HIS A 26 -0.39 -19.96 -13.64
C HIS A 26 -1.65 -20.25 -14.48
N THR A 27 -2.41 -19.21 -14.83
CA THR A 27 -3.56 -19.33 -15.74
C THR A 27 -3.14 -19.84 -17.12
N TYR A 28 -1.94 -19.47 -17.62
CA TYR A 28 -1.44 -19.96 -18.90
C TYR A 28 -1.20 -21.48 -18.92
N GLU A 29 -0.70 -22.05 -17.82
CA GLU A 29 -0.53 -23.51 -17.69
C GLU A 29 -1.88 -24.25 -17.83
N HIS A 30 -2.94 -23.71 -17.21
CA HIS A 30 -4.29 -24.26 -17.32
C HIS A 30 -4.82 -24.17 -18.75
N PHE A 31 -4.62 -23.03 -19.43
CA PHE A 31 -4.98 -22.91 -20.85
C PHE A 31 -4.26 -23.94 -21.72
N VAL A 32 -2.94 -24.09 -21.56
CA VAL A 32 -2.18 -25.09 -22.33
C VAL A 32 -2.70 -26.49 -22.07
N LYS A 33 -2.96 -26.88 -20.82
CA LYS A 33 -3.55 -28.18 -20.48
C LYS A 33 -4.90 -28.38 -21.15
N GLN A 34 -5.79 -27.39 -21.08
CA GLN A 34 -7.12 -27.46 -21.68
C GLN A 34 -7.06 -27.56 -23.21
N PHE A 35 -6.22 -26.77 -23.88
CA PHE A 35 -6.09 -26.82 -25.34
C PHE A 35 -5.28 -28.02 -25.84
N SER A 36 -4.43 -28.62 -24.99
CA SER A 36 -3.69 -29.85 -25.30
C SER A 36 -4.49 -31.12 -25.03
N GLN A 37 -5.59 -31.04 -24.27
CA GLN A 37 -6.52 -32.16 -24.14
C GLN A 37 -7.18 -32.41 -25.50
N THR A 38 -6.91 -33.60 -26.05
CA THR A 38 -7.49 -34.08 -27.30
C THR A 38 -9.01 -34.10 -27.25
N GLU A 39 -9.68 -33.63 -28.32
CA GLU A 39 -11.12 -33.79 -28.51
C GLU A 39 -11.54 -35.24 -28.24
N CYS A 40 -12.46 -35.45 -27.30
CA CYS A 40 -12.96 -36.79 -27.03
C CYS A 40 -13.99 -37.19 -28.10
N HIS A 41 -13.65 -38.19 -28.91
CA HIS A 41 -14.59 -38.86 -29.80
C HIS A 41 -15.28 -40.01 -29.05
N HIS A 42 -16.30 -39.71 -28.25
CA HIS A 42 -17.13 -40.74 -27.60
C HIS A 42 -18.23 -41.24 -28.53
N LYS A 43 -18.39 -42.56 -28.62
CA LYS A 43 -19.63 -43.19 -29.12
C LYS A 43 -20.67 -43.10 -28.02
N TYR A 44 -21.64 -42.20 -28.18
CA TYR A 44 -22.80 -42.10 -27.31
C TYR A 44 -23.50 -43.46 -27.19
N ASN A 45 -23.91 -43.85 -25.98
CA ASN A 45 -24.78 -44.99 -25.81
C ASN A 45 -26.16 -44.68 -26.44
N VAL A 46 -26.75 -45.70 -27.06
CA VAL A 46 -27.92 -45.65 -27.96
C VAL A 46 -29.18 -45.09 -27.27
N THR A 47 -29.16 -44.93 -25.94
CA THR A 47 -30.27 -44.38 -25.17
C THR A 47 -30.29 -42.85 -25.07
N HIS A 48 -29.27 -42.11 -25.55
CA HIS A 48 -29.26 -40.63 -25.62
C HIS A 48 -29.62 -39.90 -24.30
N THR A 49 -29.53 -40.56 -23.14
CA THR A 49 -29.96 -40.00 -21.85
C THR A 49 -28.88 -39.17 -21.13
N GLU A 50 -27.70 -39.03 -21.72
CA GLU A 50 -26.59 -38.28 -21.12
C GLU A 50 -26.51 -36.89 -21.75
N ILE A 51 -27.07 -35.91 -21.05
CA ILE A 51 -27.14 -34.50 -21.51
C ILE A 51 -25.80 -33.77 -21.30
N THR A 52 -24.93 -34.25 -20.40
CA THR A 52 -23.64 -33.61 -20.12
C THR A 52 -22.55 -34.62 -19.76
N HIS A 53 -21.52 -34.74 -20.60
CA HIS A 53 -20.30 -35.48 -20.28
C HIS A 53 -19.37 -34.53 -19.51
N GLN A 54 -19.38 -34.60 -18.18
CA GLN A 54 -18.58 -33.69 -17.35
C GLN A 54 -17.14 -34.21 -17.28
N HIS A 55 -16.23 -33.61 -18.06
CA HIS A 55 -14.80 -33.86 -17.92
C HIS A 55 -14.35 -33.17 -16.62
N HIS A 56 -14.20 -33.97 -15.57
CA HIS A 56 -13.60 -33.64 -14.27
C HIS A 56 -13.25 -32.16 -14.00
N ASN A 57 -14.00 -31.51 -13.11
CA ASN A 57 -13.56 -30.58 -12.05
C ASN A 57 -12.36 -29.61 -12.26
N PHE A 58 -12.01 -29.25 -13.50
CA PHE A 58 -10.90 -28.32 -13.78
C PHE A 58 -11.27 -26.84 -13.52
N ASP A 59 -12.51 -26.56 -13.14
CA ASP A 59 -13.03 -25.19 -13.19
C ASP A 59 -12.81 -24.35 -11.92
N ASP A 60 -12.28 -24.91 -10.83
CA ASP A 60 -12.17 -24.19 -9.55
C ASP A 60 -10.74 -24.10 -9.02
N CYS A 61 -9.85 -23.52 -9.82
CA CYS A 61 -8.53 -23.13 -9.34
C CYS A 61 -8.65 -21.91 -8.40
N LYS A 62 -8.52 -22.11 -7.08
CA LYS A 62 -8.59 -21.01 -6.08
C LYS A 62 -7.52 -19.93 -6.24
N VAL A 63 -6.48 -20.17 -7.04
CA VAL A 63 -5.43 -19.19 -7.36
C VAL A 63 -5.86 -18.27 -8.51
N CYS A 64 -6.52 -18.82 -9.53
CA CYS A 64 -7.02 -18.07 -10.69
C CYS A 64 -8.43 -17.49 -10.44
N HIS A 65 -9.23 -18.19 -9.64
CA HIS A 65 -10.62 -17.84 -9.32
C HIS A 65 -10.66 -16.94 -8.08
N PHE A 66 -10.11 -15.73 -8.21
CA PHE A 66 -10.28 -14.65 -7.24
C PHE A 66 -11.30 -13.65 -7.75
N THR A 67 -12.16 -13.15 -6.87
CA THR A 67 -13.16 -12.12 -7.20
C THR A 67 -12.86 -10.90 -6.35
N PHE A 68 -12.84 -9.72 -6.95
CA PHE A 68 -12.90 -8.48 -6.18
C PHE A 68 -14.33 -8.32 -5.68
N GLY A 69 -14.54 -8.54 -4.39
CA GLY A 69 -15.81 -8.23 -3.75
C GLY A 69 -16.11 -6.74 -3.87
N SER A 70 -17.35 -6.41 -4.22
CA SER A 70 -17.84 -5.02 -4.16
C SER A 70 -17.97 -4.62 -2.69
N TYR A 71 -16.90 -4.08 -2.10
CA TYR A 71 -16.99 -3.45 -0.80
C TYR A 71 -17.69 -2.11 -0.99
N VAL A 72 -18.97 -2.06 -0.67
CA VAL A 72 -19.69 -0.79 -0.55
C VAL A 72 -19.01 0.00 0.56
N SER A 73 -18.50 1.19 0.26
CA SER A 73 -18.07 2.09 1.33
C SER A 73 -19.26 2.26 2.28
N PRO A 74 -19.09 2.00 3.58
CA PRO A 74 -20.20 2.09 4.50
C PRO A 74 -20.75 3.51 4.46
N THR A 75 -22.07 3.65 4.34
CA THR A 75 -22.75 4.96 4.35
C THR A 75 -22.45 5.74 5.63
N GLN A 76 -22.12 5.04 6.70
CA GLN A 76 -21.61 5.61 7.94
C GLN A 76 -20.27 4.98 8.28
N PHE A 77 -19.22 5.79 8.25
CA PHE A 77 -17.89 5.40 8.71
C PHE A 77 -17.92 5.25 10.25
N ALA A 78 -18.16 4.03 10.75
CA ALA A 78 -18.29 3.74 12.18
C ALA A 78 -16.93 3.59 12.88
N TYR A 79 -16.02 4.53 12.63
CA TYR A 79 -14.78 4.65 13.38
C TYR A 79 -14.78 5.97 14.13
N LYS A 80 -14.51 5.91 15.42
CA LYS A 80 -14.24 7.08 16.25
C LYS A 80 -12.76 7.05 16.57
N LEU A 81 -11.99 7.96 15.96
CA LEU A 81 -10.63 8.20 16.40
C LEU A 81 -10.68 8.91 17.75
N ASP A 82 -10.59 8.16 18.84
CA ASP A 82 -10.30 8.77 20.14
C ASP A 82 -8.81 9.14 20.16
N SER A 83 -8.50 10.31 19.60
CA SER A 83 -7.19 10.92 19.74
C SER A 83 -7.04 11.38 21.19
N ASN A 84 -6.42 10.54 22.02
CA ASN A 84 -5.88 10.95 23.32
C ASN A 84 -4.63 11.83 23.12
N TYR A 85 -4.72 12.81 22.23
CA TYR A 85 -3.64 13.77 21.99
C TYR A 85 -3.55 14.67 23.22
N LYS A 86 -2.56 14.40 24.06
CA LYS A 86 -2.12 15.33 25.09
C LYS A 86 -1.03 16.19 24.48
N LEU A 87 -1.22 17.51 24.51
CA LEU A 87 -0.19 18.48 24.17
C LEU A 87 1.04 18.15 25.03
N ILE A 88 2.21 17.89 24.41
CA ILE A 88 3.42 17.57 25.15
C ILE A 88 3.86 18.87 25.86
N PRO A 89 3.84 18.94 27.21
CA PRO A 89 4.07 20.20 27.94
C PRO A 89 5.52 20.70 27.86
N TYR A 90 6.39 19.99 27.15
CA TYR A 90 7.81 20.32 26.97
C TYR A 90 8.12 20.85 25.56
N PHE A 91 7.13 20.87 24.66
CA PHE A 91 7.29 21.47 23.32
C PHE A 91 7.00 22.98 23.39
N PHE A 92 7.79 23.70 24.18
CA PHE A 92 7.89 25.14 24.06
C PHE A 92 8.92 25.42 22.97
N GLU A 93 8.47 25.71 21.74
CA GLU A 93 9.31 26.47 20.83
C GLU A 93 9.40 27.91 21.37
N LYS A 94 10.23 28.11 22.40
CA LYS A 94 10.79 29.44 22.63
C LYS A 94 11.75 29.67 21.47
N GLY A 95 11.23 30.25 20.39
CA GLY A 95 12.08 30.81 19.34
C GLY A 95 13.13 31.68 20.02
N GLU A 96 14.40 31.36 19.83
CA GLU A 96 15.47 32.21 20.33
C GLU A 96 15.33 33.57 19.66
N THR A 97 15.04 34.61 20.43
CA THR A 97 15.15 35.98 19.95
C THR A 97 16.61 36.28 19.70
N VAL A 98 17.05 36.16 18.45
CA VAL A 98 18.37 36.57 18.00
C VAL A 98 18.39 38.11 17.96
N ILE A 99 18.91 38.72 19.01
CA ILE A 99 19.13 40.17 19.06
C ILE A 99 20.47 40.44 18.34
N SER A 100 20.42 40.73 17.04
CA SER A 100 21.60 41.18 16.30
C SER A 100 21.82 42.68 16.50
N PHE A 101 22.93 43.03 17.14
CA PHE A 101 23.41 44.40 17.26
C PHE A 101 24.18 44.82 16.00
N SER A 102 23.72 45.85 15.28
CA SER A 102 24.23 46.21 13.96
C SER A 102 25.23 47.39 13.92
N GLY A 103 25.74 47.91 15.04
CA GLY A 103 26.73 48.99 14.96
C GLY A 103 27.09 49.69 16.26
N SER A 104 28.27 50.33 16.28
CA SER A 104 28.97 50.82 17.48
C SER A 104 28.12 51.63 18.46
N LEU A 105 28.19 51.26 19.75
CA LEU A 105 27.65 52.04 20.87
C LEU A 105 28.54 53.28 21.08
N TYR A 106 28.10 54.46 20.61
CA TYR A 106 28.86 55.70 20.73
C TYR A 106 28.85 56.31 22.14
N SER A 107 28.10 55.73 23.09
CA SER A 107 28.00 56.19 24.48
C SER A 107 29.32 56.13 25.25
N HIS A 108 30.34 55.43 24.75
CA HIS A 108 31.68 55.34 25.36
C HIS A 108 32.78 56.05 24.57
N ARG A 109 32.46 56.87 23.56
CA ARG A 109 33.45 57.61 22.76
C ARG A 109 33.50 59.12 23.04
N GLY A 110 32.68 59.61 23.97
CA GLY A 110 32.82 60.98 24.46
C GLY A 110 34.08 61.11 25.33
N PRO A 111 34.79 62.25 25.28
CA PRO A 111 35.91 62.49 26.20
C PRO A 111 35.40 62.40 27.65
N PRO A 112 36.15 61.78 28.59
CA PRO A 112 35.71 61.65 29.97
C PRO A 112 35.43 63.05 30.54
N THR A 113 34.21 63.27 31.01
CA THR A 113 33.86 64.49 31.73
C THR A 113 34.62 64.50 33.05
N LEU A 114 35.54 65.44 33.21
CA LEU A 114 36.08 65.81 34.52
C LEU A 114 34.92 66.33 35.37
N ILE A 115 34.45 65.51 36.30
CA ILE A 115 33.59 65.96 37.39
C ILE A 115 34.53 66.63 38.39
N VAL A 116 34.39 67.94 38.55
CA VAL A 116 35.01 68.74 39.63
C VAL A 116 34.04 68.76 40.81
#